data_AF-A0A933XLP8-F1
#
_entry.id   AF-A0A933XLP8-F1
#
_cell.length_a   1.000
_cell.length_b   1.000
_cell.length_c   1.000
_cell.angle_alpha   90.00
_cell.angle_beta   90.00
_cell.angle_gamma   90.00
#
_symmetry.space_group_name_H-M   'P 1'
#
loop_
_entity.id
_entity.type
_entity.pdbx_description
1 polymer ?
#
loop_
_entity_poly.entity_id
_entity_poly.type
_entity_poly.pdbx_seq_one_letter_code
_entity_poly.pdbx_strand_id
1 'polypeptide(L)' 'MGHSVFTYYLLEGLTKGLADLNEDGIIPVSELYSYLGSRVFAAAQMKGHTQRPELWSPAAEKGEFVFIAGKKPAAK' A
#
# COMPACT_ATOMS: atom_id res chain seq x y z
N MET A 1 -8.44 -9.73 -16.93
CA MET A 1 -9.42 -9.92 -15.84
C MET A 1 -8.84 -9.30 -14.60
N GLY A 2 -9.53 -8.29 -14.05
CA GLY A 2 -8.95 -7.30 -13.15
C GLY A 2 -9.09 -7.67 -11.68
N HIS A 3 -8.03 -7.39 -10.91
CA HIS A 3 -8.05 -7.42 -9.46
C HIS A 3 -9.09 -6.44 -8.89
N SER A 4 -9.54 -6.68 -7.65
CA SER A 4 -10.25 -5.65 -6.88
C SER A 4 -9.40 -4.38 -6.77
N VAL A 5 -10.02 -3.21 -6.53
CA VAL A 5 -9.27 -1.94 -6.36
C VAL A 5 -8.22 -2.07 -5.25
N PHE A 6 -8.59 -2.69 -4.13
CA PHE A 6 -7.66 -2.99 -3.05
C PHE A 6 -6.49 -3.87 -3.50
N THR A 7 -6.77 -5.03 -4.11
CA THR A 7 -5.73 -5.98 -4.54
C THR A 7 -4.82 -5.37 -5.60
N TYR A 8 -5.36 -4.55 -6.50
CA TYR A 8 -4.58 -3.81 -7.50
C TYR A 8 -3.54 -2.92 -6.82
N TYR A 9 -3.95 -2.06 -5.88
CA TYR A 9 -3.03 -1.15 -5.22
C TYR A 9 -2.11 -1.85 -4.22
N LEU A 10 -2.54 -2.92 -3.56
CA LEU A 10 -1.67 -3.74 -2.71
C LEU A 10 -0.48 -4.28 -3.52
N LEU A 11 -0.75 -4.89 -4.67
CA LEU A 11 0.29 -5.41 -5.54
C LEU A 11 1.13 -4.28 -6.13
N GLU A 12 0.51 -3.20 -6.58
CA GLU A 12 1.24 -2.05 -7.12
C GLU A 12 2.21 -1.43 -6.10
N GLY A 13 1.75 -1.18 -4.87
CA GLY A 13 2.54 -0.61 -3.80
C GLY A 13 3.76 -1.47 -3.44
N LEU A 14 3.56 -2.79 -3.31
CA LEU A 14 4.61 -3.72 -2.91
C LEU A 14 5.57 -4.07 -4.06
N THR A 15 5.05 -4.38 -5.25
CA THR A 15 5.88 -4.88 -6.37
C THR A 15 6.62 -3.77 -7.11
N LYS A 16 6.08 -2.54 -7.14
CA LYS A 16 6.73 -1.38 -7.73
C LYS A 16 7.43 -0.50 -6.69
N GLY A 17 7.34 -0.84 -5.41
CA GLY A 17 7.89 -0.04 -4.31
C GLY A 17 7.25 1.34 -4.17
N LEU A 18 6.00 1.52 -4.62
CA LEU A 18 5.30 2.81 -4.53
C LEU A 18 4.70 3.06 -3.15
N ALA A 19 4.61 2.02 -2.31
CA ALA A 19 4.19 2.13 -0.92
C ALA A 19 5.35 2.50 0.04
N ASP A 20 6.59 2.54 -0.46
CA ASP A 20 7.73 3.14 0.24
C ASP A 20 7.61 4.66 0.11
N LEU A 21 6.95 5.27 1.10
CA LEU A 21 6.54 6.67 1.03
C LEU A 21 7.65 7.64 1.41
N ASN A 22 8.61 7.18 2.22
CA ASN A 22 9.75 7.97 2.67
C ASN A 22 11.04 7.70 1.88
N GLU A 23 11.04 6.69 1.01
CA GLU A 23 12.14 6.27 0.14
C GLU A 23 13.36 5.67 0.85
N ASP A 24 13.17 5.06 2.01
CA ASP A 24 14.22 4.38 2.78
C ASP A 24 14.44 2.90 2.38
N GLY A 25 13.63 2.39 1.44
CA GLY A 25 13.69 1.01 0.97
C GLY A 25 12.97 0.00 1.86
N ILE A 26 12.25 0.47 2.87
CA ILE A 26 11.43 -0.33 3.78
C ILE A 26 9.99 0.16 3.66
N ILE A 27 9.04 -0.77 3.69
CA ILE A 27 7.60 -0.45 3.66
C ILE A 27 7.00 -1.01 4.94
N PRO A 28 6.95 -0.21 6.01
CA PRO A 28 6.16 -0.54 7.19
C PRO A 28 4.67 -0.67 6.84
N VAL A 29 3.93 -1.46 7.63
CA VAL A 29 2.47 -1.63 7.44
C VAL A 29 1.72 -0.28 7.49
N SER A 30 2.21 0.70 8.23
CA SER A 30 1.69 2.07 8.34
C SER A 30 1.86 2.86 7.05
N GLU A 31 3.00 2.73 6.37
CA GLU A 31 3.19 3.32 5.04
C GLU A 31 2.32 2.62 4.01
N LEU A 32 2.29 1.28 4.03
CA LEU A 32 1.40 0.50 3.15
C LEU A 32 -0.06 0.90 3.35
N TYR A 33 -0.50 1.06 4.60
CA TYR A 33 -1.85 1.48 4.93
C TYR A 33 -2.15 2.90 4.43
N SER A 34 -1.22 3.85 4.62
CA SER A 34 -1.36 5.22 4.13
C SER A 34 -1.44 5.28 2.59
N TYR A 35 -0.59 4.49 1.93
CA TYR A 35 -0.58 4.32 0.47
C TYR A 35 -1.93 3.76 -0.03
N LEU A 36 -2.42 2.70 0.60
CA LEU A 36 -3.69 2.06 0.24
C LEU A 36 -4.88 2.98 0.51
N GLY A 37 -4.91 3.65 1.67
CA GLY A 37 -6.02 4.50 2.08
C GLY A 37 -6.31 5.61 1.08
N SER A 38 -5.27 6.31 0.62
CA SER A 38 -5.40 7.38 -0.37
C SER A 38 -5.87 6.86 -1.74
N ARG A 39 -5.24 5.80 -2.26
CA ARG A 39 -5.44 5.31 -3.62
C ARG A 39 -6.72 4.50 -3.78
N VAL A 40 -7.01 3.61 -2.84
CA VAL A 40 -8.22 2.79 -2.88
C VAL A 40 -9.46 3.67 -2.74
N PHE A 41 -9.44 4.64 -1.83
CA PHE A 41 -10.56 5.58 -1.69
C PHE A 41 -10.78 6.38 -2.98
N ALA A 42 -9.74 7.01 -3.53
CA ALA A 42 -9.85 7.79 -4.75
C ALA A 42 -10.36 6.95 -5.95
N ALA A 43 -9.81 5.75 -6.14
CA ALA A 43 -10.19 4.88 -7.24
C ALA A 43 -11.59 4.28 -7.11
N ALA A 44 -12.03 3.98 -5.89
CA ALA A 44 -13.40 3.54 -5.64
C ALA A 44 -14.40 4.69 -5.92
N GLN A 45 -14.09 5.90 -5.46
CA GLN A 45 -14.93 7.09 -5.70
C GLN A 45 -15.11 7.38 -7.19
N MET A 46 -14.05 7.26 -7.99
CA MET A 46 -14.14 7.41 -9.45
C MET A 46 -15.06 6.39 -10.13
N LYS A 47 -15.29 5.24 -9.49
CA LYS A 47 -16.23 4.21 -9.95
C LYS A 47 -17.62 4.35 -9.35
N GLY A 48 -17.87 5.43 -8.60
CA GLY A 48 -19.16 5.73 -7.96
C GLY A 48 -19.43 4.92 -6.69
N HIS A 49 -18.40 4.36 -6.04
CA HIS A 49 -18.56 3.54 -4.83
C HIS A 49 -17.54 3.99 -3.76
N THR A 50 -17.66 3.46 -2.54
CA THR A 50 -16.73 3.77 -1.44
C THR A 50 -16.04 2.51 -0.97
N GLN A 51 -14.70 2.54 -0.93
CA GLN A 51 -13.89 1.51 -0.28
C GLN A 51 -12.87 2.20 0.61
N ARG A 52 -12.84 1.82 1.89
CA ARG A 52 -11.87 2.30 2.88
C ARG A 52 -11.12 1.09 3.42
N PRO A 53 -9.82 0.93 3.10
CA PRO A 53 -8.98 -0.06 3.78
C PRO A 53 -9.00 0.19 5.29
N GLU A 54 -8.90 -0.88 6.07
CA GLU A 54 -8.76 -0.80 7.53
C GLU A 54 -7.48 -1.53 7.93
N LEU A 55 -6.81 -0.99 8.94
CA LEU A 55 -5.64 -1.59 9.56
C LEU A 55 -6.03 -2.04 10.97
N TRP A 56 -5.94 -3.35 11.20
CA TRP A 56 -6.07 -3.93 12.54
C TRP A 56 -4.69 -4.36 13.04
N SER A 57 -4.26 -3.82 14.18
CA SER A 57 -3.00 -4.22 14.84
C SER A 57 -3.30 -4.87 16.19
N PRO A 58 -3.15 -6.19 16.34
CA PRO A 58 -3.45 -6.88 17.61
C PRO A 58 -2.44 -6.61 18.74
N ALA A 59 -1.28 -6.02 18.46
CA ALA A 59 -0.21 -5.89 19.46
C ALA A 59 0.72 -4.71 19.15
N ALA A 60 0.37 -3.50 19.61
CA ALA A 60 1.21 -2.30 19.49
C ALA A 60 2.60 -2.48 20.15
N GLU A 61 2.76 -3.44 21.07
CA GLU A 61 4.00 -3.66 21.80
C GLU A 61 5.02 -4.59 21.10
N LYS A 62 4.67 -5.21 19.97
CA LYS A 62 5.49 -6.26 19.32
C LYS A 62 6.32 -5.78 18.13
N GLY A 63 6.35 -4.47 17.88
CA GLY A 63 6.96 -3.91 16.68
C GLY A 63 6.06 -4.02 15.46
N GLU A 64 6.51 -3.46 14.34
CA GLU A 64 5.75 -3.37 13.11
C GLU A 64 6.28 -4.36 12.06
N PHE A 65 5.38 -5.03 11.36
CA PHE A 65 5.77 -5.82 10.20
C PHE A 65 6.24 -4.88 9.08
N VAL A 66 7.33 -5.24 8.40
CA VAL A 66 7.86 -4.47 7.29
C VAL A 66 8.05 -5.34 6.07
N PHE A 67 7.85 -4.77 4.88
CA PHE A 67 8.31 -5.33 3.62
C PHE A 67 9.58 -4.61 3.20
N ILE A 68 10.51 -5.31 2.56
CA ILE A 68 11.68 -4.66 1.95
C ILE A 68 11.31 -4.34 0.51
N ALA A 69 11.38 -3.07 0.15
CA ALA A 69 11.09 -2.64 -1.22
C ALA A 69 12.12 -3.29 -2.16
N GLY A 70 11.63 -4.03 -3.16
CA GLY A 70 12.50 -4.48 -4.24
C GLY A 70 13.16 -3.26 -4.91
N LYS A 71 14.39 -3.39 -5.41
CA LYS A 71 15.09 -2.30 -6.11
C LYS A 71 14.13 -1.62 -7.10
N LYS A 72 13.79 -0.34 -6.87
CA LYS A 72 13.10 0.49 -7.87
C LYS A 72 13.91 0.34 -9.17
N PRO A 73 13.33 -0.12 -10.29
CA PRO A 73 14.05 -0.17 -11.54
C PRO A 73 14.57 1.24 -11.83
N ALA A 74 15.87 1.37 -12.07
CA ALA A 74 16.47 2.65 -12.42
C ALA A 74 15.69 3.23 -13.60
N ALA A 75 15.24 4.48 -13.50
CA ALA A 75 14.65 5.18 -14.62
C ALA A 75 15.68 5.17 -15.76
N LYS A 76 15.29 4.59 -16.90
CA LYS A 76 16.07 4.65 -18.14
C LYS A 76 15.94 6.02 -18.78
#